data_AF-X1I302-F1
#
_entry.id   AF-X1I302-F1
#
_cell.length_a   1.000
_cell.length_b   1.000
_cell.length_c   1.000
_cell.angle_alpha   90.00
_cell.angle_beta   90.00
_cell.angle_gamma   90.00
#
_symmetry.space_group_name_H-M   'P 1'
#
loop_
_entity.id
_entity.type
_entity.pdbx_description
1 polymer ?
#
loop_
_entity_poly.entity_id
_entity_poly.type
_entity_poly.pdbx_seq_one_letter_code
_entity_poly.pdbx_strand_id
1 'polypeptide(L)'
;MGIKDKQTYGEYYWAMQVEAQKFFDEDIEKTLAPYFRGIFADIPELSELPAGMQSFIRAFADPPSAGFGDLVKLTGAEFGAEVIKDAMRPGMAKLTRLINRGALETWLNPLQAVTLSARRKIEDEYFYLLTASAGYDKIIADALFTSEQPYPSIPDLVLYSRYHGDPENVWSEIIKHYNIDPVDYPIWEWLGRQRINTIQAQSLLKRGFYSEGDFYNE
;
A
#
# COMPACT_ATOMS: atom_id res chain seq x y z
N MET A 1 55.92 -6.99 -6.15
CA MET A 1 56.99 -6.62 -5.20
C MET A 1 56.47 -5.49 -4.33
N GLY A 2 56.79 -5.47 -3.04
CA GLY A 2 56.55 -4.30 -2.16
C GLY A 2 55.92 -4.57 -0.77
N ILE A 3 55.12 -5.62 -0.56
CA ILE A 3 54.42 -5.83 0.73
C ILE A 3 55.07 -6.94 1.58
N LYS A 4 55.53 -8.03 0.95
CA LYS A 4 56.10 -9.20 1.66
C LYS A 4 57.60 -9.10 1.93
N ASP A 5 58.32 -8.26 1.19
CA ASP A 5 59.76 -8.08 1.34
C ASP A 5 60.07 -6.59 1.17
N LYS A 6 60.21 -5.89 2.29
CA LYS A 6 60.27 -4.42 2.39
C LYS A 6 61.72 -3.97 2.21
N GLN A 7 62.16 -3.72 0.97
CA GLN A 7 63.58 -3.42 0.69
C GLN A 7 63.87 -1.91 0.60
N THR A 8 62.87 -1.08 0.31
CA THR A 8 63.02 0.38 0.23
C THR A 8 62.08 1.13 1.18
N TYR A 9 62.45 2.36 1.56
CA TYR A 9 61.66 3.20 2.48
C TYR A 9 60.24 3.51 1.94
N GLY A 10 60.07 3.62 0.61
CA GLY A 10 58.77 3.80 -0.03
C GLY A 10 57.88 2.55 0.02
N GLU A 11 58.47 1.36 -0.12
CA GLU A 11 57.75 0.09 0.01
C GLU A 11 57.33 -0.17 1.47
N TYR A 12 58.17 0.22 2.43
CA TYR A 12 57.82 0.18 3.85
C TYR A 12 56.62 1.08 4.16
N TYR A 13 56.64 2.35 3.73
CA TYR A 13 55.54 3.29 3.97
C TYR A 13 54.22 2.84 3.32
N TRP A 14 54.30 2.34 2.09
CA TRP A 14 53.14 1.81 1.38
C TRP A 14 52.59 0.53 2.03
N ALA A 15 53.46 -0.40 2.44
CA ALA A 15 53.04 -1.59 3.18
C ALA A 15 52.41 -1.24 4.54
N MET A 16 52.96 -0.25 5.26
CA MET A 16 52.40 0.24 6.52
C MET A 16 51.04 0.93 6.32
N GLN A 17 50.82 1.61 5.19
CA GLN A 17 49.54 2.22 4.85
C GLN A 17 48.47 1.17 4.49
N VAL A 18 48.85 0.10 3.79
CA VAL A 18 47.98 -1.06 3.51
C VAL A 18 47.68 -1.85 4.79
N GLU A 19 48.67 -2.02 5.67
CA GLU A 19 48.49 -2.64 6.99
C GLU A 19 47.58 -1.79 7.90
N ALA A 20 47.70 -0.46 7.86
CA ALA A 20 46.83 0.45 8.60
C ALA A 20 45.38 0.40 8.06
N GLN A 21 45.19 0.35 6.74
CA GLN A 21 43.86 0.21 6.14
C GLN A 21 43.21 -1.11 6.56
N LYS A 22 43.96 -2.22 6.48
CA LYS A 22 43.51 -3.53 6.96
C LYS A 22 43.15 -3.51 8.44
N PHE A 23 43.93 -2.81 9.26
CA PHE A 23 43.67 -2.65 10.69
C PHE A 23 42.39 -1.83 10.94
N PHE A 24 42.15 -0.75 10.19
CA PHE A 24 40.92 0.03 10.28
C PHE A 24 39.68 -0.78 9.85
N ASP A 25 39.77 -1.57 8.78
CA ASP A 25 38.67 -2.42 8.33
C ASP A 25 38.37 -3.54 9.32
N GLU A 26 39.41 -4.17 9.89
CA GLU A 26 39.26 -5.15 10.99
C GLU A 26 38.65 -4.51 12.25
N ASP A 27 38.96 -3.25 12.56
CA ASP A 27 38.45 -2.54 13.73
C ASP A 27 36.97 -2.17 13.57
N ILE A 28 36.56 -1.73 12.37
CA ILE A 28 35.15 -1.50 12.02
C ILE A 28 34.37 -2.82 12.05
N GLU A 29 34.90 -3.89 11.45
CA GLU A 29 34.28 -5.22 11.47
C GLU A 29 34.16 -5.77 12.90
N LYS A 30 35.19 -5.64 13.74
CA LYS A 30 35.14 -6.02 15.17
C LYS A 30 34.16 -5.18 15.97
N THR A 31 34.00 -3.90 15.64
CA THR A 31 33.09 -2.99 16.34
C THR A 31 31.63 -3.26 15.98
N LEU A 32 31.33 -3.58 14.72
CA LEU A 32 29.96 -3.78 14.24
C LEU A 32 29.48 -5.24 14.35
N ALA A 33 30.36 -6.23 14.28
CA ALA A 33 30.00 -7.65 14.36
C ALA A 33 29.20 -8.04 15.61
N PRO A 34 29.45 -7.51 16.82
CA PRO A 34 28.61 -7.78 17.99
C PRO A 34 27.17 -7.29 17.83
N TYR A 35 26.94 -6.16 17.15
CA TYR A 35 25.59 -5.63 16.90
C TYR A 35 24.84 -6.47 15.87
N PHE A 36 25.52 -6.89 14.79
CA PHE A 36 24.94 -7.83 13.82
C PHE A 36 24.65 -9.20 14.44
N ARG A 37 25.53 -9.70 15.31
CA ARG A 37 25.28 -10.94 16.08
C ARG A 37 24.06 -10.82 16.97
N GLY A 38 23.86 -9.69 17.65
CA GLY A 38 22.65 -9.43 18.44
C GLY A 38 21.39 -9.47 17.57
N ILE A 39 21.37 -8.68 16.50
CA ILE A 39 20.22 -8.60 15.58
C ILE A 39 19.89 -9.96 14.93
N PHE A 40 20.90 -10.74 14.55
CA PHE A 40 20.70 -12.05 13.94
C PHE A 40 20.37 -13.17 14.94
N ALA A 41 20.78 -13.04 16.21
CA ALA A 41 20.39 -13.96 17.28
C ALA A 41 18.89 -13.86 17.60
N ASP A 42 18.31 -12.67 17.41
CA ASP A 42 16.89 -12.40 17.60
C ASP A 42 16.01 -12.82 16.41
N ILE A 43 16.59 -13.38 15.34
CA ILE A 43 15.84 -13.97 14.22
C ILE A 43 15.39 -15.38 14.60
N PRO A 44 14.10 -15.61 14.88
CA PRO A 44 13.59 -16.96 15.09
C PRO A 44 13.71 -17.80 13.81
N GLU A 45 13.92 -19.10 13.97
CA GLU A 45 13.87 -20.09 12.87
C GLU A 45 14.96 -19.95 11.79
N LEU A 46 16.15 -19.40 12.13
CA LEU A 46 17.29 -19.30 11.19
C LEU A 46 17.67 -20.64 10.53
N SER A 47 17.39 -21.76 11.22
CA SER A 47 17.58 -23.13 10.73
C SER A 47 16.65 -23.53 9.58
N GLU A 48 15.55 -22.79 9.35
CA GLU A 48 14.59 -23.04 8.27
C GLU A 48 14.99 -22.37 6.95
N LEU A 49 16.01 -21.50 6.97
CA LEU A 49 16.54 -20.88 5.75
C LEU A 49 17.35 -21.91 4.92
N PRO A 50 17.41 -21.77 3.60
CA PRO A 50 18.31 -22.59 2.78
C PRO A 50 19.77 -22.50 3.27
N ALA A 51 20.52 -23.60 3.21
CA ALA A 51 21.86 -23.71 3.80
C ALA A 51 22.85 -22.63 3.33
N GLY A 52 22.75 -22.18 2.07
CA GLY A 52 23.58 -21.08 1.54
C GLY A 52 23.30 -19.74 2.23
N MET A 53 22.04 -19.46 2.57
CA MET A 53 21.62 -18.24 3.27
C MET A 53 22.05 -18.26 4.74
N GLN A 54 21.96 -19.43 5.38
CA GLN A 54 22.50 -19.61 6.74
C GLN A 54 24.02 -19.37 6.76
N SER A 55 24.73 -19.88 5.76
CA SER A 55 26.18 -19.72 5.64
C SER A 55 26.57 -18.26 5.40
N PHE A 56 25.79 -17.55 4.58
CA PHE A 56 25.97 -16.13 4.32
C PHE A 56 25.71 -15.26 5.56
N ILE A 57 24.60 -15.48 6.28
CA ILE A 57 24.28 -14.74 7.52
C ILE A 57 25.35 -14.98 8.58
N ARG A 58 25.84 -16.21 8.72
CA ARG A 58 26.93 -16.54 9.66
C ARG A 58 28.24 -15.87 9.27
N ALA A 59 28.60 -15.86 7.99
CA ALA A 59 29.78 -15.16 7.49
C ALA A 59 29.66 -13.63 7.59
N PHE A 60 28.45 -13.08 7.68
CA PHE A 60 28.23 -11.65 7.92
C PHE A 60 28.26 -11.30 9.42
N ALA A 61 27.76 -12.21 10.26
CA ALA A 61 27.84 -12.10 11.72
C ALA A 61 29.25 -12.30 12.28
N ASP A 62 30.06 -13.09 11.55
CA ASP A 62 31.46 -13.38 11.85
C ASP A 62 32.28 -13.39 10.55
N PRO A 63 32.77 -12.22 10.10
CA PRO A 63 33.52 -12.07 8.86
C PRO A 63 34.79 -12.93 8.85
N PRO A 64 34.99 -13.79 7.84
CA PRO A 64 36.12 -14.72 7.82
C PRO A 64 37.48 -14.05 7.51
N SER A 65 37.48 -12.79 7.04
CA SER A 65 38.71 -12.05 6.72
C SER A 65 38.49 -10.54 6.63
N ALA A 66 39.52 -9.77 7.01
CA ALA A 66 39.60 -8.34 6.80
C ALA A 66 39.32 -7.94 5.33
N GLY A 67 38.39 -7.00 5.12
CA GLY A 67 38.02 -6.52 3.79
C GLY A 67 36.93 -7.37 3.10
N PHE A 68 36.30 -8.30 3.82
CA PHE A 68 35.11 -9.00 3.34
C PHE A 68 33.97 -8.01 3.05
N GLY A 69 33.81 -6.98 3.90
CA GLY A 69 32.87 -5.89 3.65
C GLY A 69 33.16 -5.11 2.36
N ASP A 70 34.44 -4.94 2.01
CA ASP A 70 34.86 -4.23 0.80
C ASP A 70 34.77 -5.09 -0.47
N LEU A 71 34.97 -6.42 -0.38
CA LEU A 71 34.70 -7.37 -1.46
C LEU A 71 33.20 -7.38 -1.81
N VAL A 72 32.33 -7.36 -0.80
CA VAL A 72 30.87 -7.26 -0.97
C VAL A 72 30.47 -5.92 -1.60
N LYS A 73 31.11 -4.81 -1.19
CA LYS A 73 30.90 -3.49 -1.83
C LYS A 73 31.38 -3.44 -3.28
N LEU A 74 32.58 -3.95 -3.58
CA LEU A 74 33.20 -3.87 -4.91
C LEU A 74 32.53 -4.77 -5.95
N THR A 75 32.03 -5.95 -5.54
CA THR A 75 31.30 -6.87 -6.43
C THR A 75 29.83 -6.45 -6.60
N GLY A 76 29.33 -5.55 -5.76
CA GLY A 76 27.94 -5.12 -5.66
C GLY A 76 27.61 -3.78 -6.35
N ALA A 77 28.42 -3.30 -7.30
CA ALA A 77 28.28 -1.93 -7.79
C ALA A 77 26.97 -1.63 -8.58
N GLU A 78 26.27 -2.63 -9.14
CA GLU A 78 24.83 -2.49 -9.52
C GLU A 78 24.22 -3.84 -9.96
N PHE A 79 24.87 -4.55 -10.90
CA PHE A 79 24.33 -5.78 -11.49
C PHE A 79 24.38 -7.00 -10.54
N GLY A 80 25.47 -7.15 -9.79
CA GLY A 80 25.63 -8.25 -8.82
C GLY A 80 24.74 -8.10 -7.59
N ALA A 81 24.56 -6.87 -7.11
CA ALA A 81 23.66 -6.58 -5.98
C ALA A 81 22.20 -6.87 -6.34
N GLU A 82 21.77 -6.58 -7.58
CA GLU A 82 20.41 -6.85 -8.04
C GLU A 82 20.15 -8.35 -8.23
N VAL A 83 21.07 -9.10 -8.86
CA VAL A 83 20.95 -10.57 -9.01
C VAL A 83 20.98 -11.29 -7.66
N ILE A 84 21.86 -10.87 -6.74
CA ILE A 84 21.91 -11.43 -5.38
C ILE A 84 20.64 -11.08 -4.61
N LYS A 85 20.15 -9.83 -4.70
CA LYS A 85 18.89 -9.38 -4.08
C LYS A 85 17.69 -10.16 -4.63
N ASP A 86 17.63 -10.41 -5.93
CA ASP A 86 16.57 -11.19 -6.56
C ASP A 86 16.64 -12.68 -6.19
N ALA A 87 17.85 -13.26 -6.14
CA ALA A 87 18.06 -14.64 -5.69
C ALA A 87 17.70 -14.83 -4.19
N MET A 88 17.93 -13.79 -3.37
CA MET A 88 17.60 -13.78 -1.95
C MET A 88 16.13 -13.39 -1.67
N ARG A 89 15.44 -12.74 -2.61
CA ARG A 89 14.06 -12.25 -2.42
C ARG A 89 13.09 -13.34 -1.95
N PRO A 90 13.08 -14.57 -2.47
CA PRO A 90 12.21 -15.64 -1.95
C PRO A 90 12.54 -16.05 -0.52
N GLY A 91 13.83 -16.06 -0.15
CA GLY A 91 14.28 -16.37 1.21
C GLY A 91 13.90 -15.27 2.21
N MET A 92 14.11 -14.02 1.83
CA MET A 92 13.68 -12.85 2.60
C MET A 92 12.16 -12.81 2.76
N ALA A 93 11.39 -13.14 1.71
CA ALA A 93 9.93 -13.21 1.80
C ALA A 93 9.45 -14.30 2.78
N LYS A 94 10.11 -15.47 2.81
CA LYS A 94 9.83 -16.51 3.82
C LYS A 94 10.16 -16.01 5.22
N LEU A 95 11.32 -15.40 5.39
CA LEU A 95 11.75 -14.84 6.67
C LEU A 95 10.76 -13.78 7.18
N THR A 96 10.40 -12.80 6.33
CA THR A 96 9.36 -11.81 6.64
C THR A 96 8.04 -12.47 7.01
N ARG A 97 7.65 -13.56 6.34
CA ARG A 97 6.40 -14.28 6.64
C ARG A 97 6.46 -15.00 7.99
N LEU A 98 7.60 -15.58 8.37
CA LEU A 98 7.81 -16.21 9.68
C LEU A 98 7.79 -15.19 10.82
N ILE A 99 8.50 -14.07 10.63
CA ILE A 99 8.48 -12.92 11.56
C ILE A 99 7.05 -12.40 11.72
N ASN A 100 6.34 -12.12 10.60
CA ASN A 100 4.96 -11.62 10.63
C ASN A 100 3.98 -12.61 11.28
N ARG A 101 4.22 -13.93 11.17
CA ARG A 101 3.40 -14.95 11.83
C ARG A 101 3.53 -14.89 13.35
N GLY A 102 4.73 -14.66 13.87
CA GLY A 102 4.97 -14.53 15.31
C GLY A 102 4.56 -13.16 15.86
N ALA A 103 4.91 -12.10 15.15
CA ALA A 103 4.65 -10.73 15.57
C ALA A 103 3.19 -10.30 15.38
N LEU A 104 2.46 -10.95 14.46
CA LEU A 104 1.08 -10.61 14.08
C LEU A 104 0.90 -9.12 13.71
N GLU A 105 1.96 -8.54 13.13
CA GLU A 105 2.04 -7.09 12.83
C GLU A 105 1.17 -6.64 11.65
N THR A 106 0.56 -7.57 10.90
CA THR A 106 -0.31 -7.18 9.79
C THR A 106 -1.72 -6.93 10.28
N TRP A 107 -2.09 -5.66 10.39
CA TRP A 107 -3.41 -5.21 10.81
C TRP A 107 -4.34 -5.08 9.61
N LEU A 108 -5.65 -5.12 9.86
CA LEU A 108 -6.63 -4.74 8.84
C LEU A 108 -6.44 -3.27 8.49
N ASN A 109 -6.51 -2.95 7.19
CA ASN A 109 -6.43 -1.56 6.77
C ASN A 109 -7.75 -0.82 7.12
N PRO A 110 -7.74 0.53 7.15
CA PRO A 110 -8.93 1.31 7.49
C PRO A 110 -10.16 1.00 6.64
N LEU A 111 -10.01 0.77 5.32
CA LEU A 111 -11.13 0.46 4.43
C LEU A 111 -11.76 -0.91 4.71
N GLN A 112 -10.94 -1.90 5.07
CA GLN A 112 -11.41 -3.21 5.54
C GLN A 112 -12.15 -3.06 6.87
N ALA A 113 -11.63 -2.23 7.79
CA ALA A 113 -12.28 -1.94 9.06
C ALA A 113 -13.64 -1.27 8.84
N VAL A 114 -13.75 -0.27 7.96
CA VAL A 114 -15.02 0.38 7.58
C VAL A 114 -16.00 -0.64 7.02
N THR A 115 -15.57 -1.50 6.10
CA THR A 115 -16.44 -2.53 5.51
C THR A 115 -17.01 -3.48 6.57
N LEU A 116 -16.18 -3.92 7.52
CA LEU A 116 -16.62 -4.81 8.60
C LEU A 116 -17.52 -4.11 9.59
N SER A 117 -17.20 -2.86 9.96
CA SER A 117 -18.01 -2.03 10.86
C SER A 117 -19.40 -1.76 10.25
N ALA A 118 -19.47 -1.35 8.98
CA ALA A 118 -20.72 -1.08 8.27
C ALA A 118 -21.64 -2.32 8.20
N ARG A 119 -21.04 -3.51 8.17
CA ARG A 119 -21.75 -4.81 8.17
C ARG A 119 -22.00 -5.38 9.57
N ARG A 120 -21.69 -4.61 10.63
CA ARG A 120 -21.77 -5.01 12.04
C ARG A 120 -21.06 -6.34 12.32
N LYS A 121 -19.87 -6.52 11.74
CA LYS A 121 -19.03 -7.71 11.92
C LYS A 121 -17.94 -7.53 12.96
N ILE A 122 -17.73 -6.30 13.41
CA ILE A 122 -16.82 -5.91 14.48
C ILE A 122 -17.52 -4.89 15.37
N GLU A 123 -17.02 -4.73 16.60
CA GLU A 123 -17.48 -3.71 17.54
C GLU A 123 -16.82 -2.36 17.25
N ASP A 124 -17.47 -1.27 17.67
CA ASP A 124 -17.01 0.10 17.44
C ASP A 124 -15.63 0.36 18.08
N GLU A 125 -15.38 -0.19 19.26
CA GLU A 125 -14.07 -0.07 19.93
C GLU A 125 -12.95 -0.68 19.08
N TYR A 126 -13.21 -1.83 18.44
CA TYR A 126 -12.25 -2.48 17.57
C TYR A 126 -12.05 -1.71 16.25
N PHE A 127 -13.12 -1.14 15.70
CA PHE A 127 -13.02 -0.22 14.56
C PHE A 127 -12.10 0.95 14.85
N TYR A 128 -12.31 1.66 15.97
CA TYR A 128 -11.48 2.81 16.33
C TYR A 128 -10.03 2.43 16.64
N LEU A 129 -9.79 1.24 17.22
CA LEU A 129 -8.44 0.72 17.43
C LEU A 129 -7.70 0.50 16.10
N LEU A 130 -8.38 -0.09 15.10
CA LEU A 130 -7.80 -0.31 13.77
C LEU A 130 -7.52 1.02 13.06
N THR A 131 -8.43 1.99 13.10
CA THR A 131 -8.21 3.29 12.45
C THR A 131 -7.14 4.12 13.17
N ALA A 132 -7.10 4.08 14.51
CA ALA A 132 -6.08 4.76 15.30
C ALA A 132 -4.68 4.18 15.03
N SER A 133 -4.56 2.86 14.84
CA SER A 133 -3.30 2.21 14.45
C SER A 133 -2.76 2.72 13.10
N ALA A 134 -3.64 3.20 12.22
CA ALA A 134 -3.28 3.80 10.93
C ALA A 134 -3.10 5.33 11.01
N GLY A 135 -3.20 5.93 12.21
CA GLY A 135 -2.98 7.36 12.46
C GLY A 135 -4.22 8.25 12.34
N TYR A 136 -5.42 7.67 12.24
CA TYR A 136 -6.67 8.44 12.20
C TYR A 136 -7.12 8.83 13.61
N ASP A 137 -7.43 10.11 13.81
CA ASP A 137 -8.25 10.52 14.96
C ASP A 137 -9.71 10.05 14.78
N LYS A 138 -10.48 9.93 15.86
CA LYS A 138 -11.85 9.42 15.85
C LYS A 138 -12.75 10.17 14.88
N ILE A 139 -12.65 11.50 14.85
CA ILE A 139 -13.46 12.33 13.94
C ILE A 139 -13.14 12.02 12.47
N ILE A 140 -11.86 11.78 12.16
CA ILE A 140 -11.42 11.43 10.80
C ILE A 140 -11.84 9.99 10.46
N ALA A 141 -11.81 9.08 11.44
CA ALA A 141 -12.30 7.72 11.28
C ALA A 141 -13.82 7.70 10.98
N ASP A 142 -14.61 8.54 11.66
CA ASP A 142 -16.05 8.69 11.41
C ASP A 142 -16.32 9.30 10.03
N ALA A 143 -15.53 10.29 9.63
CA ALA A 143 -15.62 10.89 8.30
C ALA A 143 -15.27 9.87 7.20
N LEU A 144 -14.22 9.07 7.40
CA LEU A 144 -13.83 7.98 6.49
C LEU A 144 -14.93 6.92 6.41
N PHE A 145 -15.50 6.54 7.54
CA PHE A 145 -16.63 5.61 7.58
C PHE A 145 -17.81 6.12 6.76
N THR A 146 -18.13 7.41 6.91
CA THR A 146 -19.23 8.07 6.21
C THR A 146 -18.96 8.19 4.71
N SER A 147 -17.73 8.51 4.29
CA SER A 147 -17.38 8.67 2.87
C SER A 147 -17.42 7.36 2.10
N GLU A 148 -17.18 6.24 2.76
CA GLU A 148 -17.19 4.90 2.16
C GLU A 148 -18.58 4.23 2.22
N GLN A 149 -19.57 4.86 2.86
CA GLN A 149 -20.95 4.37 2.76
C GLN A 149 -21.43 4.49 1.31
N PRO A 150 -22.18 3.50 0.79
CA PRO A 150 -22.83 3.63 -0.50
C PRO A 150 -23.71 4.89 -0.51
N TYR A 151 -23.39 5.83 -1.39
CA TYR A 151 -24.17 7.04 -1.60
C TYR A 151 -24.98 6.94 -2.90
N PRO A 152 -26.25 7.39 -2.93
CA PRO A 152 -27.04 7.38 -4.16
C PRO A 152 -26.35 8.16 -5.29
N SER A 153 -26.54 7.70 -6.53
CA SER A 153 -26.03 8.42 -7.70
C SER A 153 -26.81 9.73 -7.93
N ILE A 154 -26.23 10.70 -8.64
CA ILE A 154 -26.92 11.96 -8.95
C ILE A 154 -28.29 11.71 -9.64
N PRO A 155 -28.42 10.81 -10.64
CA PRO A 155 -29.73 10.47 -11.21
C PRO A 155 -30.76 9.95 -10.18
N ASP A 156 -30.34 9.12 -9.23
CA ASP A 156 -31.23 8.62 -8.17
C ASP A 156 -31.67 9.76 -7.24
N LEU A 157 -30.77 10.70 -6.95
CA LEU A 157 -31.09 11.88 -6.15
C LEU A 157 -32.03 12.84 -6.89
N VAL A 158 -31.87 13.00 -8.22
CA VAL A 158 -32.81 13.76 -9.05
C VAL A 158 -34.19 13.11 -9.00
N LEU A 159 -34.27 11.78 -9.15
CA LEU A 159 -35.52 11.06 -9.07
C LEU A 159 -36.18 11.17 -7.69
N TYR A 160 -35.40 10.95 -6.63
CA TYR A 160 -35.86 11.12 -5.24
C TYR A 160 -36.43 12.52 -5.02
N SER A 161 -35.71 13.54 -5.49
CA SER A 161 -36.08 14.94 -5.35
C SER A 161 -37.35 15.29 -6.14
N ARG A 162 -37.61 14.67 -7.29
CA ARG A 162 -38.88 14.81 -8.02
C ARG A 162 -40.08 14.26 -7.24
N TYR A 163 -39.89 13.20 -6.46
CA TYR A 163 -40.97 12.59 -5.67
C TYR A 163 -41.19 13.23 -4.30
N HIS A 164 -40.16 13.85 -3.72
CA HIS A 164 -40.21 14.39 -2.35
C HIS A 164 -40.15 15.94 -2.28
N GLY A 165 -39.79 16.60 -3.39
CA GLY A 165 -39.73 18.05 -3.52
C GLY A 165 -40.74 18.58 -4.54
N ASP A 166 -40.38 19.68 -5.21
CA ASP A 166 -41.14 20.22 -6.35
C ASP A 166 -40.77 19.45 -7.64
N PRO A 167 -41.72 18.75 -8.28
CA PRO A 167 -41.47 18.00 -9.51
C PRO A 167 -40.93 18.85 -10.66
N GLU A 168 -41.29 20.14 -10.71
CA GLU A 168 -40.86 21.09 -11.75
C GLU A 168 -39.55 21.81 -11.37
N ASN A 169 -39.20 21.84 -10.08
CA ASN A 169 -37.99 22.49 -9.57
C ASN A 169 -37.23 21.61 -8.56
N VAL A 170 -36.59 20.58 -9.13
CA VAL A 170 -35.83 19.56 -8.39
C VAL A 170 -34.63 20.14 -7.63
N TRP A 171 -34.09 21.27 -8.10
CA TRP A 171 -32.93 21.94 -7.52
C TRP A 171 -33.09 22.21 -6.02
N SER A 172 -34.27 22.66 -5.61
CA SER A 172 -34.55 23.04 -4.21
C SER A 172 -34.40 21.90 -3.21
N GLU A 173 -34.60 20.65 -3.64
CA GLU A 173 -34.49 19.46 -2.79
C GLU A 173 -33.11 18.82 -2.90
N ILE A 174 -32.57 18.68 -4.13
CA ILE A 174 -31.31 17.95 -4.34
C ILE A 174 -30.10 18.60 -3.66
N ILE A 175 -30.06 19.94 -3.59
CA ILE A 175 -28.95 20.69 -2.97
C ILE A 175 -28.84 20.46 -1.46
N LYS A 176 -29.88 19.93 -0.81
CA LYS A 176 -29.84 19.56 0.61
C LYS A 176 -29.02 18.29 0.84
N HIS A 177 -28.90 17.45 -0.18
CA HIS A 177 -28.27 16.12 -0.12
C HIS A 177 -26.96 16.07 -0.89
N TYR A 178 -26.77 16.87 -1.93
CA TYR A 178 -25.57 16.83 -2.75
C TYR A 178 -25.15 18.20 -3.27
N ASN A 179 -23.85 18.47 -3.23
CA ASN A 179 -23.26 19.67 -3.78
C ASN A 179 -23.05 19.50 -5.30
N ILE A 180 -24.05 19.85 -6.10
CA ILE A 180 -23.99 19.78 -7.57
C ILE A 180 -23.55 21.15 -8.11
N ASP A 181 -22.64 21.15 -9.08
CA ASP A 181 -22.31 22.36 -9.82
C ASP A 181 -23.55 22.87 -10.59
N PRO A 182 -23.98 24.13 -10.40
CA PRO A 182 -25.10 24.71 -11.13
C PRO A 182 -24.96 24.63 -12.67
N VAL A 183 -23.74 24.54 -13.20
CA VAL A 183 -23.46 24.41 -14.63
C VAL A 183 -23.82 23.01 -15.15
N ASP A 184 -23.53 21.96 -14.37
CA ASP A 184 -23.77 20.58 -14.76
C ASP A 184 -25.19 20.11 -14.42
N TYR A 185 -25.84 20.76 -13.46
CA TYR A 185 -27.19 20.41 -13.01
C TYR A 185 -28.22 20.24 -14.14
N PRO A 186 -28.31 21.12 -15.16
CA PRO A 186 -29.27 20.95 -16.25
C PRO A 186 -29.14 19.62 -16.99
N ILE A 187 -27.92 19.08 -17.09
CA ILE A 187 -27.67 17.77 -17.72
C ILE A 187 -28.27 16.66 -16.86
N TRP A 188 -28.01 16.68 -15.55
CA TRP A 188 -28.55 15.70 -14.61
C TRP A 188 -30.07 15.76 -14.50
N GLU A 189 -30.63 16.97 -14.47
CA GLU A 189 -32.07 17.18 -14.40
C GLU A 189 -32.78 16.59 -15.63
N TRP A 190 -32.19 16.77 -16.82
CA TRP A 190 -32.68 16.20 -18.06
C TRP A 190 -32.56 14.66 -18.06
N LEU A 191 -31.41 14.12 -17.64
CA LEU A 191 -31.18 12.67 -17.57
C LEU A 191 -32.13 11.97 -16.58
N GLY A 192 -32.47 12.63 -15.47
CA GLY A 192 -33.38 12.09 -14.46
C GLY A 192 -34.88 12.21 -14.80
N ARG A 193 -35.25 12.68 -16.01
CA ARG A 193 -36.64 12.66 -16.46
C ARG A 193 -37.06 11.23 -16.78
N GLN A 194 -38.16 10.78 -16.17
CA GLN A 194 -38.82 9.55 -16.59
C GLN A 194 -39.40 9.76 -17.99
N ARG A 195 -38.83 9.06 -18.96
CA ARG A 195 -39.30 9.06 -20.35
C ARG A 195 -40.05 7.78 -20.62
N ILE A 196 -41.19 7.89 -21.27
CA ILE A 196 -41.94 6.74 -21.75
C ILE A 196 -41.09 6.11 -22.86
N ASN A 197 -40.87 4.81 -22.76
CA ASN A 197 -40.15 4.10 -23.82
C ASN A 197 -41.11 3.78 -24.98
N THR A 198 -40.56 3.48 -26.16
CA THR A 198 -41.36 3.24 -27.38
C THR A 198 -42.42 2.15 -27.19
N ILE A 199 -42.17 1.13 -26.37
CA ILE A 199 -43.13 0.04 -26.10
C ILE A 199 -44.30 0.55 -25.26
N GLN A 200 -44.03 1.37 -24.25
CA GLN A 200 -45.05 2.00 -23.42
C GLN A 200 -45.87 3.00 -24.25
N ALA A 201 -45.22 3.85 -25.05
CA ALA A 201 -45.89 4.80 -25.95
C ALA A 201 -46.78 4.07 -26.98
N GLN A 202 -46.28 2.99 -27.59
CA GLN A 202 -47.07 2.16 -28.51
C GLN A 202 -48.27 1.51 -27.80
N SER A 203 -48.10 1.10 -26.55
CA SER A 203 -49.18 0.52 -25.74
C SER A 203 -50.26 1.56 -25.43
N LEU A 204 -49.87 2.80 -25.13
CA LEU A 204 -50.79 3.92 -24.91
C LEU A 204 -51.55 4.29 -26.19
N LEU A 205 -50.87 4.30 -27.34
CA LEU A 205 -51.47 4.52 -28.66
C LEU A 205 -52.50 3.44 -29.00
N LYS A 206 -52.14 2.16 -28.87
CA LYS A 206 -53.05 1.03 -29.14
C LYS A 206 -54.28 1.02 -28.22
N ARG A 207 -54.14 1.54 -27.01
CA ARG A 207 -55.24 1.66 -26.03
C ARG A 207 -56.07 2.93 -26.22
N GLY A 208 -55.73 3.79 -27.18
CA GLY A 208 -56.45 5.03 -27.47
C GLY A 208 -56.20 6.14 -26.45
N PHE A 209 -55.19 6.02 -25.59
CA PHE A 209 -54.79 7.08 -24.66
C PHE A 209 -53.86 8.11 -25.31
N TYR A 210 -53.11 7.71 -26.35
CA TYR A 210 -52.30 8.60 -27.20
C TYR A 210 -52.92 8.73 -28.59
N SER A 211 -52.82 9.92 -29.18
CA SER A 211 -53.01 10.12 -30.61
C SER A 211 -51.72 9.80 -31.38
N GLU A 212 -51.80 9.65 -32.71
CA GLU A 212 -50.60 9.51 -33.54
C GLU A 212 -49.66 10.72 -33.36
N GLY A 213 -50.22 11.93 -33.19
CA GLY A 213 -49.45 13.14 -32.93
C GLY A 213 -48.69 13.09 -31.60
N ASP A 214 -49.28 12.53 -30.54
CA ASP A 214 -48.61 12.37 -29.25
C ASP A 214 -47.48 11.34 -29.34
N PHE A 215 -47.69 10.25 -30.10
CA PHE A 215 -46.69 9.19 -30.27
C PHE A 215 -45.42 9.63 -31.01
N TYR A 216 -45.54 10.54 -31.99
CA TYR A 216 -44.38 11.01 -32.77
C TYR A 216 -43.65 12.23 -32.15
N ASN A 217 -44.23 12.85 -31.11
CA ASN A 217 -43.68 14.04 -30.46
C ASN A 217 -43.07 13.77 -29.06
N GLU A 218 -43.10 12.54 -28.57
CA GLU A 218 -42.33 12.08 -27.38
C GLU A 218 -40.84 11.86 -27.70
#